data_AF-A0A2A9F9Q9-F1
#
_entry.id   AF-A0A2A9F9Q9-F1
#
_cell.length_a   1.000
_cell.length_b   1.000
_cell.length_c   1.000
_cell.angle_alpha   90.00
_cell.angle_beta   90.00
_cell.angle_gamma   90.00
#
_symmetry.space_group_name_H-M   'P 1'
#
loop_
_entity.id
_entity.type
_entity.pdbx_description
1 polymer ?
#
loop_
_entity_poly.entity_id
_entity_poly.type
_entity_poly.pdbx_seq_one_letter_code
_entity_poly.pdbx_strand_id
1 'polypeptide(L)'
;MSTGTTQQGALATTFREQMDANRPVQAQGAALPGHLARLASNVLAGNAHADHRDTPDLVSAAAGGDRAAELPLYVRAAADLERTAARATGDSALGREDLHQEAAIRLIQDSRSGMISEKFGGKVGPYIGRAIRRHLVDLVDSQRPGRPPIPGRERRRLREALNATMTTAYTYDTVAAVQYARAQFGWTLRHFWTVHGSVFGTPVQWGDAATGGGLTFAETTADPAAADEFDRAEHRVTVRRLIDRADLTARENDIINAVYGFTGTAATTEEAAALLGMSSRHVKRLRASALTKLMHAASDIGLAGAEAPTADIAPIICQQRRHVSVPCLT
;
A
#
# COMPACT_ATOMS: atom_id res chain seq x y z
N MET A 1 -37.64 -24.81 -37.81
CA MET A 1 -37.31 -23.72 -38.75
C MET A 1 -38.05 -22.46 -38.33
N SER A 2 -37.30 -21.40 -38.04
CA SER A 2 -37.67 -19.98 -38.11
C SER A 2 -38.87 -19.44 -37.27
N THR A 3 -38.62 -19.15 -36.00
CA THR A 3 -39.27 -18.05 -35.25
C THR A 3 -38.17 -17.10 -34.78
N GLY A 4 -38.03 -15.91 -35.36
CA GLY A 4 -36.93 -15.02 -34.98
C GLY A 4 -36.80 -13.72 -35.77
N THR A 5 -37.86 -12.91 -35.89
CA THR A 5 -37.77 -11.58 -36.52
C THR A 5 -38.51 -10.45 -35.82
N THR A 6 -39.18 -10.67 -34.69
CA THR A 6 -40.00 -9.62 -34.04
C THR A 6 -39.32 -8.81 -32.93
N GLN A 7 -38.14 -9.20 -32.45
CA GLN A 7 -37.40 -8.40 -31.43
C GLN A 7 -36.41 -7.38 -31.99
N GLN A 8 -35.93 -7.53 -33.23
CA GLN A 8 -34.99 -6.58 -33.83
C GLN A 8 -35.68 -5.32 -34.39
N GLY A 9 -36.97 -5.41 -34.76
CA GLY A 9 -37.77 -4.25 -35.18
C GLY A 9 -38.15 -3.31 -34.02
N ALA A 10 -38.31 -3.83 -32.81
CA ALA A 10 -38.69 -3.06 -31.62
C ALA A 10 -37.54 -2.21 -31.04
N LEU A 11 -36.28 -2.63 -31.23
CA LEU A 11 -35.10 -1.87 -30.77
C LEU A 11 -34.70 -0.76 -31.75
N ALA A 12 -34.94 -0.95 -33.05
CA ALA A 12 -34.64 0.05 -34.08
C ALA A 12 -35.66 1.21 -34.11
N THR A 13 -36.89 0.99 -33.63
CA THR A 13 -37.93 2.02 -33.49
C THR A 13 -37.72 2.87 -32.25
N THR A 14 -37.35 2.27 -31.10
CA THR A 14 -37.05 3.02 -29.87
C THR A 14 -35.87 3.99 -29.99
N PHE A 15 -34.89 3.71 -30.84
CA PHE A 15 -33.75 4.62 -31.04
C PHE A 15 -34.02 5.75 -32.04
N ARG A 16 -34.99 5.56 -32.96
CA ARG A 16 -35.36 6.58 -33.94
C ARG A 16 -36.41 7.56 -33.38
N GLU A 17 -37.30 7.09 -32.49
CA GLU A 17 -38.25 7.96 -31.75
C GLU A 17 -37.59 8.81 -30.65
N GLN A 18 -36.38 8.45 -30.18
CA GLN A 18 -35.62 9.26 -29.21
C GLN A 18 -34.84 10.42 -29.84
N MET A 19 -34.78 10.52 -31.17
CA MET A 19 -34.13 11.62 -31.88
C MET A 19 -35.11 12.71 -32.37
N ASP A 20 -36.41 12.58 -32.09
CA ASP A 20 -37.36 13.66 -32.38
C ASP A 20 -37.12 14.85 -31.44
N ALA A 21 -36.76 15.96 -32.06
CA ALA A 21 -36.29 17.19 -31.46
C ALA A 21 -37.32 17.85 -30.51
N ASN A 22 -36.83 18.36 -29.38
CA ASN A 22 -37.48 19.29 -28.43
C ASN A 22 -38.20 18.75 -27.19
N ARG A 23 -37.90 17.53 -26.68
CA ARG A 23 -38.21 17.21 -25.27
C ARG A 23 -36.95 17.21 -24.40
N PRO A 24 -36.89 17.97 -23.29
CA PRO A 24 -35.84 17.81 -22.30
C PRO A 24 -36.01 16.43 -21.66
N VAL A 25 -35.10 15.52 -22.01
CA VAL A 25 -35.06 14.16 -21.48
C VAL A 25 -34.67 14.24 -20.00
N GLN A 26 -35.66 14.22 -19.11
CA GLN A 26 -35.46 13.78 -17.73
C GLN A 26 -35.26 12.25 -17.76
N ALA A 27 -34.03 11.82 -18.03
CA ALA A 27 -33.61 10.44 -17.87
C ALA A 27 -33.54 10.11 -16.37
N GLN A 28 -34.56 9.42 -15.85
CA GLN A 28 -34.45 8.72 -14.58
C GLN A 28 -33.46 7.56 -14.73
N GLY A 29 -32.41 7.54 -13.91
CA GLY A 29 -31.77 6.27 -13.51
C GLY A 29 -30.27 6.06 -13.80
N ALA A 30 -29.47 7.09 -14.03
CA ALA A 30 -28.05 7.18 -13.67
C ALA A 30 -27.53 8.48 -14.26
N ALA A 31 -27.25 9.48 -13.42
CA ALA A 31 -26.58 10.68 -13.90
C ALA A 31 -25.30 10.25 -14.62
N LEU A 32 -25.13 10.68 -15.87
CA LEU A 32 -23.85 10.54 -16.57
C LEU A 32 -22.78 11.10 -15.63
N PRO A 33 -21.68 10.36 -15.36
CA PRO A 33 -20.55 10.86 -14.59
C PRO A 33 -20.21 12.30 -15.02
N GLY A 34 -19.90 13.17 -14.06
CA GLY A 34 -19.81 14.61 -14.32
C GLY A 34 -18.88 14.98 -15.48
N HIS A 35 -17.86 14.17 -15.79
CA HIS A 35 -17.01 14.37 -16.97
C HIS A 35 -17.66 13.95 -18.30
N LEU A 36 -18.45 12.86 -18.35
CA LEU A 36 -19.21 12.46 -19.53
C LEU A 36 -20.35 13.44 -19.83
N ALA A 37 -21.01 13.96 -18.78
CA ALA A 37 -22.00 15.03 -18.92
C ALA A 37 -21.37 16.32 -19.46
N ARG A 38 -20.18 16.70 -18.94
CA ARG A 38 -19.40 17.84 -19.45
C ARG A 38 -18.97 17.64 -20.90
N LEU A 39 -18.58 16.43 -21.28
CA LEU A 39 -18.26 16.08 -22.67
C LEU A 39 -19.50 16.21 -23.57
N ALA A 40 -20.67 15.71 -23.15
CA ALA A 40 -21.89 15.82 -23.94
C ALA A 40 -22.29 17.28 -24.26
N SER A 41 -22.00 18.23 -23.37
CA SER A 41 -22.22 19.67 -23.60
C SER A 41 -21.11 20.39 -24.38
N ASN A 42 -20.01 19.70 -24.71
CA ASN A 42 -18.83 20.33 -25.31
C ASN A 42 -18.86 20.23 -26.84
N VAL A 43 -18.76 21.38 -27.51
CA VAL A 43 -18.69 21.49 -28.99
C VAL A 43 -17.60 20.59 -29.57
N LEU A 44 -16.45 20.45 -28.89
CA LEU A 44 -15.36 19.58 -29.33
C LEU A 44 -15.74 18.10 -29.32
N ALA A 45 -16.52 17.66 -28.33
CA ALA A 45 -17.00 16.28 -28.27
C ALA A 45 -18.10 16.03 -29.32
N GLY A 46 -18.94 17.03 -29.60
CA GLY A 46 -19.90 16.98 -30.70
C GLY A 46 -19.21 16.81 -32.05
N ASN A 47 -18.18 17.62 -32.33
CA ASN A 47 -17.36 17.50 -33.55
C ASN A 47 -16.64 16.15 -33.61
N ALA A 48 -16.15 15.65 -32.48
CA ALA A 48 -15.49 14.36 -32.39
C ALA A 48 -16.46 13.18 -32.60
N HIS A 49 -17.73 13.32 -32.22
CA HIS A 49 -18.78 12.34 -32.50
C HIS A 49 -19.19 12.34 -33.98
N ALA A 50 -19.13 13.51 -34.63
CA ALA A 50 -19.40 13.68 -36.05
C ALA A 50 -18.27 13.17 -36.97
N ASP A 51 -17.09 12.82 -36.41
CA ASP A 51 -16.01 12.22 -37.18
C ASP A 51 -16.46 10.89 -37.81
N HIS A 52 -16.28 10.76 -39.13
CA HIS A 52 -16.72 9.61 -39.91
C HIS A 52 -15.69 8.48 -40.05
N ARG A 53 -14.44 8.69 -39.62
CA ARG A 53 -13.39 7.66 -39.69
C ARG A 53 -13.78 6.46 -38.85
N ASP A 54 -13.47 5.23 -39.24
CA ASP A 54 -13.73 4.08 -38.38
C ASP A 54 -12.73 4.02 -37.21
N THR A 55 -13.08 3.28 -36.15
CA THR A 55 -12.20 3.15 -34.97
C THR A 55 -10.79 2.64 -35.31
N PRO A 56 -10.60 1.63 -36.19
CA PRO A 56 -9.27 1.22 -36.64
C PRO A 56 -8.50 2.33 -37.35
N ASP A 57 -9.18 3.16 -38.14
CA ASP A 57 -8.56 4.28 -38.85
C ASP A 57 -8.10 5.37 -37.87
N LEU A 58 -8.93 5.67 -36.86
CA LEU A 58 -8.56 6.59 -35.78
C LEU A 58 -7.34 6.10 -35.00
N VAL A 59 -7.28 4.80 -34.69
CA VAL A 59 -6.12 4.20 -34.02
C VAL A 59 -4.88 4.26 -34.90
N SER A 60 -5.00 3.94 -36.19
CA SER A 60 -3.91 4.02 -37.16
C SER A 60 -3.38 5.46 -37.33
N ALA A 61 -4.28 6.43 -37.46
CA ALA A 61 -3.94 7.85 -37.54
C ALA A 61 -3.23 8.34 -36.26
N ALA A 62 -3.72 7.95 -35.08
CA ALA A 62 -3.08 8.29 -33.81
C ALA A 62 -1.68 7.66 -33.68
N ALA A 63 -1.48 6.42 -34.16
CA ALA A 63 -0.17 5.79 -34.24
C ALA A 63 0.78 6.51 -35.21
N GLY A 64 0.24 7.08 -36.28
CA GLY A 64 0.94 7.96 -37.22
C GLY A 64 1.23 9.38 -36.69
N GLY A 65 0.82 9.69 -35.45
CA GLY A 65 1.06 10.98 -34.81
C GLY A 65 -0.05 12.02 -35.01
N ASP A 66 -1.18 11.68 -35.64
CA ASP A 66 -2.33 12.58 -35.79
C ASP A 66 -3.03 12.80 -34.44
N ARG A 67 -2.76 13.96 -33.83
CA ARG A 67 -3.40 14.36 -32.57
C ARG A 67 -4.90 14.62 -32.70
N ALA A 68 -5.40 14.95 -33.90
CA ALA A 68 -6.82 15.19 -34.11
C ALA A 68 -7.64 13.89 -34.07
N ALA A 69 -7.01 12.72 -34.26
CA ALA A 69 -7.66 11.41 -34.15
C ALA A 69 -7.93 10.97 -32.71
N GLU A 70 -7.23 11.53 -31.72
CA GLU A 70 -7.27 11.05 -30.33
C GLU A 70 -8.59 11.37 -29.62
N LEU A 71 -9.14 12.56 -29.86
CA LEU A 71 -10.39 12.98 -29.22
C LEU A 71 -11.59 12.15 -29.72
N PRO A 72 -11.82 11.97 -31.05
CA PRO A 72 -12.83 11.04 -31.56
C PRO A 72 -12.68 9.61 -31.02
N LEU A 73 -11.43 9.12 -30.96
CA LEU A 73 -11.13 7.79 -30.42
C LEU A 73 -11.56 7.65 -28.96
N TYR A 74 -11.20 8.63 -28.12
CA TYR A 74 -11.60 8.67 -26.72
C TYR A 74 -13.11 8.77 -26.56
N VAL A 75 -13.78 9.67 -27.28
CA VAL A 75 -15.25 9.87 -27.18
C VAL A 75 -16.00 8.58 -27.49
N ARG A 76 -15.57 7.82 -28.50
CA ARG A 76 -16.18 6.52 -28.84
C ARG A 76 -15.91 5.43 -27.80
N ALA A 77 -14.72 5.45 -27.19
CA ALA A 77 -14.34 4.49 -26.15
C ALA A 77 -14.91 4.83 -24.76
N ALA A 78 -15.36 6.07 -24.55
CA ALA A 78 -15.63 6.62 -23.23
C ALA A 78 -16.61 5.77 -22.39
N ALA A 79 -17.69 5.27 -22.98
CA ALA A 79 -18.66 4.42 -22.28
C ALA A 79 -18.08 3.04 -21.89
N ASP A 80 -17.20 2.47 -22.72
CA ASP A 80 -16.53 1.20 -22.44
C ASP A 80 -15.46 1.36 -21.35
N LEU A 81 -14.70 2.47 -21.41
CA LEU A 81 -13.73 2.84 -20.38
C LEU A 81 -14.43 3.03 -19.03
N GLU A 82 -15.55 3.75 -19.03
CA GLU A 82 -16.35 4.02 -17.84
C GLU A 82 -16.90 2.73 -17.21
N ARG A 83 -17.44 1.83 -18.02
CA ARG A 83 -17.88 0.51 -17.55
C ARG A 83 -16.73 -0.33 -16.99
N THR A 84 -15.53 -0.18 -17.55
CA THR A 84 -14.34 -0.89 -17.09
C THR A 84 -13.81 -0.31 -15.79
N ALA A 85 -13.77 1.02 -15.67
CA ALA A 85 -13.42 1.75 -14.46
C ALA A 85 -14.38 1.41 -13.31
N ALA A 86 -15.69 1.47 -13.55
CA ALA A 86 -16.70 1.13 -12.54
C ALA A 86 -16.56 -0.31 -12.00
N ARG A 87 -16.15 -1.26 -12.85
CA ARG A 87 -15.87 -2.65 -12.44
C ARG A 87 -14.56 -2.80 -11.67
N ALA A 88 -13.63 -1.87 -11.84
CA ALA A 88 -12.34 -1.87 -11.15
C ALA A 88 -12.39 -1.11 -9.81
N THR A 89 -13.29 -0.13 -9.66
CA THR A 89 -13.43 0.70 -8.45
C THR A 89 -13.58 -0.16 -7.19
N GLY A 90 -14.65 -0.95 -7.02
CA GLY A 90 -14.80 -1.82 -5.84
C GLY A 90 -14.36 -1.15 -4.52
N ASP A 91 -13.52 -1.83 -3.72
CA ASP A 91 -12.88 -1.28 -2.50
C ASP A 91 -11.57 -0.51 -2.78
N SER A 92 -11.44 0.16 -3.93
CA SER A 92 -10.24 0.94 -4.25
C SER A 92 -10.24 2.28 -3.52
N ALA A 93 -9.04 2.73 -3.14
CA ALA A 93 -8.85 4.12 -2.70
C ALA A 93 -9.05 5.13 -3.85
N LEU A 94 -8.95 4.69 -5.09
CA LEU A 94 -9.16 5.52 -6.27
C LEU A 94 -10.64 5.70 -6.58
N GLY A 95 -11.02 6.92 -6.94
CA GLY A 95 -12.36 7.21 -7.42
C GLY A 95 -12.61 6.57 -8.79
N ARG A 96 -13.90 6.42 -9.13
CA ARG A 96 -14.32 5.99 -10.46
C ARG A 96 -13.81 6.93 -11.57
N GLU A 97 -13.79 8.24 -11.28
CA GLU A 97 -13.28 9.27 -12.20
C GLU A 97 -11.76 9.12 -12.44
N ASP A 98 -10.98 8.89 -11.38
CA ASP A 98 -9.53 8.70 -11.49
C ASP A 98 -9.18 7.48 -12.36
N LEU A 99 -9.91 6.37 -12.16
CA LEU A 99 -9.72 5.15 -12.96
C LEU A 99 -10.12 5.35 -14.41
N HIS A 100 -11.17 6.13 -14.69
CA HIS A 100 -11.55 6.47 -16.05
C HIS A 100 -10.50 7.36 -16.73
N GLN A 101 -9.99 8.38 -16.03
CA GLN A 101 -8.93 9.25 -16.54
C GLN A 101 -7.67 8.46 -16.87
N GLU A 102 -7.25 7.57 -15.97
CA GLU A 102 -6.11 6.70 -16.22
C GLU A 102 -6.34 5.77 -17.43
N ALA A 103 -7.54 5.20 -17.54
CA ALA A 103 -7.90 4.36 -18.68
C ALA A 103 -7.81 5.14 -20.00
N ALA A 104 -8.26 6.40 -20.01
CA ALA A 104 -8.20 7.29 -21.16
C ALA A 104 -6.76 7.66 -21.54
N ILE A 105 -5.92 8.01 -20.56
CA ILE A 105 -4.50 8.28 -20.77
C ILE A 105 -3.83 7.06 -21.38
N ARG A 106 -4.10 5.87 -20.82
CA ARG A 106 -3.51 4.62 -21.29
C ARG A 106 -3.94 4.27 -22.72
N LEU A 107 -5.22 4.45 -23.05
CA LEU A 107 -5.74 4.24 -24.40
C LEU A 107 -4.98 5.09 -25.42
N ILE A 108 -4.77 6.38 -25.14
CA ILE A 108 -4.09 7.32 -26.04
C ILE A 108 -2.60 6.97 -26.16
N GLN A 109 -1.93 6.64 -25.04
CA GLN A 109 -0.52 6.23 -25.07
C GLN A 109 -0.33 4.94 -25.89
N ASP A 110 -1.17 3.93 -25.66
CA ASP A 110 -1.06 2.65 -26.35
C ASP A 110 -1.49 2.77 -27.83
N SER A 111 -2.41 3.69 -28.19
CA SER A 111 -2.71 3.99 -29.59
C SER A 111 -1.52 4.63 -30.30
N ARG A 112 -0.88 5.64 -29.69
CA ARG A 112 0.33 6.30 -30.23
C ARG A 112 1.50 5.34 -30.41
N SER A 113 1.67 4.41 -29.47
CA SER A 113 2.74 3.40 -29.55
C SER A 113 2.52 2.37 -30.67
N GLY A 114 1.35 2.35 -31.31
CA GLY A 114 0.98 1.33 -32.30
C GLY A 114 0.55 -0.01 -31.70
N MET A 115 0.58 -0.17 -30.37
CA MET A 115 0.24 -1.44 -29.69
C MET A 115 -1.16 -1.94 -30.05
N ILE A 116 -2.14 -1.03 -30.12
CA ILE A 116 -3.53 -1.40 -30.43
C ILE A 116 -3.66 -1.88 -31.88
N SER A 117 -2.97 -1.24 -32.82
CA SER A 117 -2.91 -1.66 -34.22
C SER A 117 -2.24 -3.03 -34.35
N GLU A 118 -1.06 -3.19 -33.76
CA GLU A 118 -0.23 -4.41 -33.89
C GLU A 118 -0.88 -5.63 -33.24
N LYS A 119 -1.38 -5.50 -32.01
CA LYS A 119 -1.84 -6.66 -31.21
C LYS A 119 -3.35 -6.90 -31.29
N PHE A 120 -4.13 -5.88 -31.62
CA PHE A 120 -5.60 -5.94 -31.63
C PHE A 120 -6.20 -5.56 -32.98
N GLY A 121 -5.39 -5.29 -34.00
CA GLY A 121 -5.87 -4.92 -35.34
C GLY A 121 -6.71 -3.64 -35.34
N GLY A 122 -6.39 -2.69 -34.46
CA GLY A 122 -7.14 -1.43 -34.32
C GLY A 122 -8.47 -1.56 -33.58
N LYS A 123 -8.85 -2.76 -33.11
CA LYS A 123 -10.11 -2.99 -32.38
C LYS A 123 -9.96 -2.59 -30.91
N VAL A 124 -10.57 -1.47 -30.55
CA VAL A 124 -10.48 -0.91 -29.20
C VAL A 124 -11.25 -1.72 -28.15
N GLY A 125 -12.43 -2.26 -28.46
CA GLY A 125 -13.25 -3.02 -27.49
C GLY A 125 -12.50 -4.20 -26.82
N PRO A 126 -11.91 -5.14 -27.60
CA PRO A 126 -11.10 -6.23 -27.04
C PRO A 126 -9.88 -5.75 -26.26
N TYR A 127 -9.25 -4.65 -26.69
CA TYR A 127 -8.14 -4.02 -25.99
C TYR A 127 -8.58 -3.47 -24.62
N ILE A 128 -9.68 -2.72 -24.56
CA ILE A 128 -10.25 -2.20 -23.30
C ILE A 128 -10.54 -3.36 -22.34
N GLY A 129 -11.26 -4.38 -22.83
CA GLY A 129 -11.70 -5.50 -22.00
C GLY A 129 -10.56 -6.35 -21.42
N ARG A 130 -9.37 -6.35 -22.05
CA ARG A 130 -8.23 -7.18 -21.65
C ARG A 130 -7.07 -6.40 -21.06
N ALA A 131 -6.56 -5.40 -21.78
CA ALA A 131 -5.35 -4.66 -21.42
C ALA A 131 -5.67 -3.56 -20.41
N ILE A 132 -6.61 -2.67 -20.72
CA ILE A 132 -7.02 -1.60 -19.80
C ILE A 132 -7.59 -2.18 -18.51
N ARG A 133 -8.49 -3.17 -18.60
CA ARG A 133 -9.01 -3.82 -17.40
C ARG A 133 -7.90 -4.35 -16.48
N ARG A 134 -6.86 -4.97 -17.05
CA ARG A 134 -5.72 -5.48 -16.27
C ARG A 134 -4.95 -4.33 -15.64
N HIS A 135 -4.62 -3.30 -16.43
CA HIS A 135 -3.93 -2.10 -15.96
C HIS A 135 -4.65 -1.44 -14.78
N LEU A 136 -5.97 -1.23 -14.88
CA LEU A 136 -6.74 -0.62 -13.80
C LEU A 136 -6.77 -1.49 -12.54
N VAL A 137 -6.89 -2.82 -12.68
CA VAL A 137 -6.81 -3.73 -11.53
C VAL A 137 -5.44 -3.62 -10.86
N ASP A 138 -4.37 -3.74 -11.64
CA ASP A 138 -3.00 -3.66 -11.13
C ASP A 138 -2.72 -2.31 -10.47
N LEU A 139 -3.22 -1.21 -11.05
CA LEU A 139 -3.16 0.13 -10.45
C LEU A 139 -3.90 0.18 -9.12
N VAL A 140 -5.16 -0.25 -9.08
CA VAL A 140 -5.96 -0.30 -7.84
C VAL A 140 -5.23 -1.08 -6.76
N ASP A 141 -4.62 -2.21 -7.10
CA ASP A 141 -3.87 -3.00 -6.14
C ASP A 141 -2.60 -2.30 -5.65
N SER A 142 -1.87 -1.63 -6.55
CA SER A 142 -0.65 -0.90 -6.20
C SER A 142 -0.90 0.28 -5.24
N GLN A 143 -2.10 0.84 -5.26
CA GLN A 143 -2.50 1.98 -4.43
C GLN A 143 -3.13 1.56 -3.10
N ARG A 144 -3.20 0.26 -2.78
CA ARG A 144 -3.75 -0.21 -1.50
C ARG A 144 -2.74 0.04 -0.37
N PRO A 145 -3.04 0.91 0.60
CA PRO A 145 -2.12 1.20 1.69
C PRO A 145 -1.87 -0.05 2.53
N GLY A 146 -0.60 -0.31 2.85
CA GLY A 146 -0.19 -1.39 3.75
C GLY A 146 -0.31 -2.81 3.18
N ARG A 147 -0.65 -2.99 1.89
CA ARG A 147 -0.74 -4.32 1.27
C ARG A 147 0.38 -4.55 0.26
N PRO A 148 1.14 -5.64 0.37
CA PRO A 148 2.12 -5.97 -0.66
C PRO A 148 1.42 -6.31 -1.98
N PRO A 149 1.95 -5.88 -3.14
CA PRO A 149 1.36 -6.21 -4.42
C PRO A 149 1.43 -7.72 -4.66
N ILE A 150 0.28 -8.33 -4.93
CA ILE A 150 0.22 -9.78 -5.18
C ILE A 150 0.18 -10.07 -6.68
N PRO A 151 1.06 -10.96 -7.17
CA PRO A 151 1.00 -11.45 -8.54
C PRO A 151 -0.39 -11.98 -8.90
N GLY A 152 -0.92 -11.59 -10.06
CA GLY A 152 -2.26 -12.01 -10.49
C GLY A 152 -2.46 -13.54 -10.52
N ARG A 153 -1.39 -14.33 -10.68
CA ARG A 153 -1.41 -15.80 -10.59
C ARG A 153 -1.80 -16.28 -9.19
N GLU A 154 -1.24 -15.69 -8.15
CA GLU A 154 -1.54 -16.08 -6.77
C GLU A 154 -2.99 -15.78 -6.40
N ARG A 155 -3.52 -14.65 -6.88
CA ARG A 155 -4.94 -14.31 -6.68
C ARG A 155 -5.89 -15.29 -7.38
N ARG A 156 -5.54 -15.74 -8.58
CA ARG A 156 -6.31 -16.79 -9.27
C ARG A 156 -6.29 -18.10 -8.50
N ARG A 157 -5.12 -18.52 -8.02
CA ARG A 157 -4.95 -19.72 -7.20
C ARG A 157 -5.74 -19.64 -5.90
N LEU A 158 -5.73 -18.49 -5.22
CA LEU A 158 -6.53 -18.29 -4.01
C LEU A 158 -8.03 -18.42 -4.33
N ARG A 159 -8.53 -17.76 -5.38
CA ARG A 159 -9.94 -17.88 -5.79
C ARG A 159 -10.30 -19.31 -6.16
N GLU A 160 -9.40 -20.02 -6.84
CA GLU A 160 -9.58 -21.43 -7.19
C GLU A 160 -9.73 -22.28 -5.92
N ALA A 161 -8.85 -22.10 -4.93
CA ALA A 161 -8.94 -22.81 -3.65
C ALA A 161 -10.23 -22.51 -2.89
N LEU A 162 -10.65 -21.23 -2.85
CA LEU A 162 -11.89 -20.82 -2.19
C LEU A 162 -13.14 -21.36 -2.90
N ASN A 163 -13.17 -21.30 -4.24
CA ASN A 163 -14.29 -21.81 -5.02
C ASN A 163 -14.41 -23.34 -4.95
N ALA A 164 -13.28 -24.05 -4.90
CA ALA A 164 -13.25 -25.51 -4.77
C ALA A 164 -13.77 -26.01 -3.40
N THR A 165 -13.81 -25.12 -2.41
CA THR A 165 -14.18 -25.43 -1.01
C THR A 165 -15.40 -24.65 -0.56
N MET A 166 -16.17 -24.15 -1.53
CA MET A 166 -17.39 -23.42 -1.32
C MET A 166 -18.51 -24.40 -0.95
N THR A 167 -19.14 -24.15 0.19
CA THR A 167 -20.27 -24.94 0.69
C THR A 167 -21.55 -24.61 -0.08
N THR A 168 -22.59 -25.42 0.10
CA THR A 168 -23.92 -25.19 -0.46
C THR A 168 -24.55 -23.88 0.00
N ALA A 169 -24.09 -23.30 1.12
CA ALA A 169 -24.54 -22.01 1.63
C ALA A 169 -23.79 -20.80 1.03
N TYR A 170 -22.99 -21.00 -0.03
CA TYR A 170 -22.14 -19.97 -0.64
C TYR A 170 -21.08 -19.38 0.30
N THR A 171 -20.74 -20.08 1.38
CA THR A 171 -19.62 -19.76 2.27
C THR A 171 -18.46 -20.69 1.98
N TYR A 172 -17.22 -20.22 2.09
CA TYR A 172 -16.04 -21.06 1.91
C TYR A 172 -15.56 -21.61 3.25
N ASP A 173 -15.15 -22.87 3.28
CA ASP A 173 -14.42 -23.44 4.41
C ASP A 173 -12.95 -23.05 4.29
N THR A 174 -12.48 -22.15 5.17
CA THR A 174 -11.09 -21.68 5.19
C THR A 174 -10.09 -22.79 5.45
N VAL A 175 -10.42 -23.77 6.29
CA VAL A 175 -9.52 -24.89 6.60
C VAL A 175 -9.37 -25.78 5.38
N ALA A 176 -10.48 -26.10 4.71
CA ALA A 176 -10.46 -26.85 3.45
C ALA A 176 -9.71 -26.08 2.35
N ALA A 177 -9.90 -24.75 2.24
CA ALA A 177 -9.21 -23.92 1.26
C ALA A 177 -7.69 -23.92 1.45
N VAL A 178 -7.22 -23.85 2.71
CA VAL A 178 -5.80 -23.98 3.06
C VAL A 178 -5.26 -25.35 2.63
N GLN A 179 -5.99 -26.43 2.95
CA GLN A 179 -5.59 -27.78 2.59
C GLN A 179 -5.53 -27.98 1.07
N TYR A 180 -6.53 -27.46 0.34
CA TYR A 180 -6.55 -27.45 -1.12
C TYR A 180 -5.35 -26.70 -1.70
N ALA A 181 -5.08 -25.47 -1.22
CA ALA A 181 -3.96 -24.66 -1.69
C ALA A 181 -2.61 -25.32 -1.40
N ARG A 182 -2.47 -26.00 -0.26
CA ARG A 182 -1.29 -26.79 0.07
C ARG A 182 -1.10 -27.97 -0.88
N ALA A 183 -2.16 -28.73 -1.15
CA ALA A 183 -2.11 -29.91 -2.01
C ALA A 183 -1.86 -29.56 -3.49
N GLN A 184 -2.54 -28.54 -4.02
CA GLN A 184 -2.51 -28.20 -5.44
C GLN A 184 -1.38 -27.24 -5.82
N PHE A 185 -1.02 -26.32 -4.92
CA PHE A 185 -0.05 -25.25 -5.23
C PHE A 185 1.22 -25.30 -4.39
N GLY A 186 1.33 -26.24 -3.44
CA GLY A 186 2.47 -26.33 -2.53
C GLY A 186 2.55 -25.17 -1.53
N TRP A 187 1.42 -24.51 -1.24
CA TRP A 187 1.41 -23.34 -0.35
C TRP A 187 1.62 -23.72 1.12
N THR A 188 2.41 -22.91 1.82
CA THR A 188 2.50 -22.96 3.28
C THR A 188 1.32 -22.22 3.90
N LEU A 189 1.00 -22.52 5.17
CA LEU A 189 -0.04 -21.81 5.93
C LEU A 189 0.22 -20.29 5.96
N ARG A 190 1.47 -19.89 6.24
CA ARG A 190 1.89 -18.48 6.24
C ARG A 190 1.66 -17.83 4.88
N HIS A 191 2.02 -18.49 3.79
CA HIS A 191 1.83 -17.94 2.45
C HIS A 191 0.35 -17.79 2.11
N PHE A 192 -0.48 -18.79 2.41
CA PHE A 192 -1.95 -18.69 2.25
C PHE A 192 -2.50 -17.46 2.97
N TRP A 193 -2.17 -17.27 4.25
CA TRP A 193 -2.66 -16.12 5.02
C TRP A 193 -2.09 -14.79 4.54
N THR A 194 -0.88 -14.77 4.01
CA THR A 194 -0.30 -13.58 3.38
C THR A 194 -1.10 -13.17 2.14
N VAL A 195 -1.39 -14.14 1.26
CA VAL A 195 -2.16 -13.90 0.04
C VAL A 195 -3.62 -13.54 0.38
N HIS A 196 -4.24 -14.30 1.29
CA HIS A 196 -5.60 -14.06 1.76
C HIS A 196 -5.74 -12.68 2.41
N GLY A 197 -4.87 -12.37 3.37
CA GLY A 197 -4.84 -11.10 4.08
C GLY A 197 -4.64 -9.93 3.14
N SER A 198 -3.86 -10.06 2.07
CA SER A 198 -3.68 -8.97 1.10
C SER A 198 -4.88 -8.83 0.14
N VAL A 199 -5.60 -9.91 -0.17
CA VAL A 199 -6.78 -9.86 -1.04
C VAL A 199 -8.00 -9.32 -0.29
N PHE A 200 -8.27 -9.85 0.91
CA PHE A 200 -9.52 -9.61 1.65
C PHE A 200 -9.41 -8.63 2.83
N GLY A 201 -8.23 -8.46 3.41
CA GLY A 201 -7.64 -7.13 3.29
C GLY A 201 -8.01 -5.90 4.09
N THR A 202 -9.24 -5.64 4.53
CA THR A 202 -9.67 -4.23 4.70
C THR A 202 -8.81 -3.46 5.72
N PRO A 203 -8.09 -2.39 5.30
CA PRO A 203 -7.41 -1.53 6.25
C PRO A 203 -8.47 -0.90 7.14
N VAL A 204 -8.28 -1.01 8.45
CA VAL A 204 -9.11 -0.33 9.43
C VAL A 204 -8.71 1.15 9.44
N GLN A 205 -9.68 2.06 9.38
CA GLN A 205 -9.37 3.47 9.56
C GLN A 205 -9.17 3.74 11.05
N TRP A 206 -8.15 4.52 11.38
CA TRP A 206 -7.84 4.85 12.77
C TRP A 206 -9.01 5.55 13.50
N GLY A 207 -9.86 6.27 12.75
CA GLY A 207 -11.07 6.91 13.28
C GLY A 207 -12.31 6.00 13.35
N ASP A 208 -12.23 4.75 12.89
CA ASP A 208 -13.34 3.81 13.02
C ASP A 208 -13.57 3.47 14.50
N ALA A 209 -14.83 3.24 14.89
CA ALA A 209 -15.16 2.85 16.25
C ALA A 209 -14.57 1.46 16.57
N ALA A 210 -13.74 1.39 17.61
CA ALA A 210 -13.11 0.15 18.06
C ALA A 210 -14.10 -0.76 18.79
N THR A 211 -15.04 -0.17 19.52
CA THR A 211 -16.13 -0.86 20.24
C THR A 211 -17.38 0.03 20.27
N GLY A 212 -18.53 -0.54 20.63
CA GLY A 212 -19.80 0.20 20.76
C GLY A 212 -19.82 1.32 21.81
N GLY A 213 -18.70 1.58 22.50
CA GLY A 213 -18.54 2.63 23.51
C GLY A 213 -18.10 4.00 22.97
N GLY A 214 -18.03 4.19 21.65
CA GLY A 214 -17.73 5.50 21.03
C GLY A 214 -16.24 5.86 20.96
N LEU A 215 -15.35 4.98 21.42
CA LEU A 215 -13.90 5.14 21.26
C LEU A 215 -13.46 4.66 19.88
N THR A 216 -12.50 5.35 19.30
CA THR A 216 -11.89 5.04 18.00
C THR A 216 -10.72 4.07 18.14
N PHE A 217 -10.34 3.39 17.06
CA PHE A 217 -9.13 2.56 17.04
C PHE A 217 -7.87 3.35 17.44
N ALA A 218 -7.80 4.63 17.07
CA ALA A 218 -6.70 5.51 17.48
C ALA A 218 -6.59 5.70 18.99
N GLU A 219 -7.72 5.78 19.68
CA GLU A 219 -7.77 5.99 21.12
C GLU A 219 -7.53 4.68 21.89
N THR A 220 -7.90 3.54 21.30
CA THR A 220 -7.77 2.23 21.97
C THR A 220 -6.46 1.49 21.68
N THR A 221 -5.74 1.89 20.63
CA THR A 221 -4.46 1.24 20.27
C THR A 221 -3.38 1.73 21.22
N ALA A 222 -2.83 0.82 22.01
CA ALA A 222 -1.73 1.14 22.92
C ALA A 222 -0.52 1.67 22.13
N ASP A 223 0.06 2.77 22.60
CA ASP A 223 1.34 3.26 22.07
C ASP A 223 2.46 2.34 22.58
N PRO A 224 3.11 1.54 21.72
CA PRO A 224 4.21 0.70 22.13
C PRO A 224 5.37 1.52 22.71
N ALA A 225 5.57 2.76 22.25
CA ALA A 225 6.65 3.61 22.77
C ALA A 225 6.42 4.05 24.22
N ALA A 226 5.17 4.10 24.67
CA ALA A 226 4.81 4.39 26.07
C ALA A 226 5.08 3.18 26.98
N ALA A 227 4.84 1.96 26.49
CA ALA A 227 5.19 0.73 27.23
C ALA A 227 6.71 0.64 27.47
N ASP A 228 7.50 0.98 26.46
CA ASP A 228 8.97 1.02 26.57
C ASP A 228 9.48 2.03 27.62
N GLU A 229 8.72 3.07 27.96
CA GLU A 229 9.16 4.06 28.95
C GLU A 229 9.17 3.50 30.38
N PHE A 230 8.20 2.65 30.70
CA PHE A 230 8.15 1.96 31.99
C PHE A 230 9.35 1.00 32.13
N ASP A 231 9.60 0.19 31.10
CA ASP A 231 10.75 -0.73 31.07
C ASP A 231 12.08 0.02 31.16
N ARG A 232 12.19 1.17 30.49
CA ARG A 232 13.37 2.05 30.60
C ARG A 232 13.55 2.59 32.02
N ALA A 233 12.48 2.93 32.72
CA ALA A 233 12.56 3.40 34.10
C ALA A 233 13.02 2.29 35.05
N GLU A 234 12.48 1.08 34.93
CA GLU A 234 12.91 -0.08 35.70
C GLU A 234 14.38 -0.43 35.42
N HIS A 235 14.79 -0.36 34.15
CA HIS A 235 16.17 -0.59 33.76
C HIS A 235 17.12 0.44 34.40
N ARG A 236 16.75 1.72 34.45
CA ARG A 236 17.55 2.76 35.13
C ARG A 236 17.70 2.51 36.63
N VAL A 237 16.63 2.09 37.31
CA VAL A 237 16.68 1.75 38.74
C VAL A 237 17.59 0.54 38.97
N THR A 238 17.48 -0.47 38.11
CA THR A 238 18.29 -1.68 38.17
C THR A 238 19.77 -1.37 37.96
N VAL A 239 20.10 -0.58 36.94
CA VAL A 239 21.46 -0.10 36.67
C VAL A 239 22.00 0.71 37.85
N ARG A 240 21.17 1.59 38.45
CA ARG A 240 21.60 2.38 39.61
C ARG A 240 21.91 1.49 40.81
N ARG A 241 21.05 0.52 41.13
CA ARG A 241 21.29 -0.47 42.19
C ARG A 241 22.56 -1.28 41.94
N LEU A 242 22.82 -1.64 40.69
CA LEU A 242 24.03 -2.34 40.30
C LEU A 242 25.29 -1.50 40.54
N ILE A 243 25.27 -0.23 40.15
CA ILE A 243 26.38 0.71 40.36
C ILE A 243 26.60 0.94 41.86
N ASP A 244 25.54 1.14 42.64
CA ASP A 244 25.62 1.38 44.08
C ASP A 244 26.12 0.13 44.84
N ARG A 245 25.89 -1.08 44.29
CA ARG A 245 26.36 -2.34 44.88
C ARG A 245 27.77 -2.72 44.46
N ALA A 246 28.19 -2.31 43.27
CA ALA A 246 29.54 -2.52 42.81
C ALA A 246 30.51 -1.64 43.59
N ASP A 247 31.58 -2.23 44.13
CA ASP A 247 32.63 -1.53 44.86
C ASP A 247 33.57 -0.76 43.89
N LEU A 248 32.97 0.17 43.13
CA LEU A 248 33.65 1.00 42.15
C LEU A 248 34.38 2.13 42.85
N THR A 249 35.63 2.35 42.47
CA THR A 249 36.34 3.58 42.86
C THR A 249 35.70 4.79 42.18
N ALA A 250 35.91 5.99 42.72
CA ALA A 250 35.41 7.24 42.13
C ALA A 250 35.77 7.36 40.63
N ARG A 251 37.01 7.02 40.27
CA ARG A 251 37.49 7.07 38.87
C ARG A 251 36.85 6.00 37.98
N GLU A 252 36.57 4.81 38.50
CA GLU A 252 35.86 3.77 37.76
C GLU A 252 34.40 4.18 37.50
N ASN A 253 33.77 4.80 38.51
CA ASN A 253 32.42 5.35 38.38
C ASN A 253 32.36 6.47 37.32
N ASP A 254 33.30 7.41 37.35
CA ASP A 254 33.38 8.50 36.36
C ASP A 254 33.53 7.96 34.93
N ILE A 255 34.34 6.90 34.73
CA ILE A 255 34.52 6.26 33.43
C ILE A 255 33.24 5.56 32.97
N ILE A 256 32.57 4.81 33.86
CA ILE A 256 31.33 4.12 33.52
C ILE A 256 30.23 5.13 33.17
N ASN A 257 30.10 6.23 33.92
CA ASN A 257 29.14 7.29 33.62
C ASN A 257 29.43 7.98 32.29
N ALA A 258 30.70 8.29 32.00
CA ALA A 258 31.09 8.93 30.75
C ALA A 258 30.90 8.02 29.53
N VAL A 259 31.32 6.76 29.61
CA VAL A 259 31.29 5.83 28.46
C VAL A 259 29.87 5.35 28.15
N TYR A 260 29.05 5.12 29.17
CA TYR A 260 27.70 4.57 28.98
C TYR A 260 26.59 5.63 29.04
N GLY A 261 26.91 6.90 29.35
CA GLY A 261 25.96 8.00 29.29
C GLY A 261 24.92 8.00 30.41
N PHE A 262 25.24 7.47 31.59
CA PHE A 262 24.27 7.44 32.70
C PHE A 262 23.88 8.83 33.23
N THR A 263 24.71 9.84 32.98
CA THR A 263 24.48 11.24 33.36
C THR A 263 24.39 12.18 32.16
N GLY A 264 24.29 11.66 30.93
CA GLY A 264 24.32 12.47 29.71
C GLY A 264 24.54 11.67 28.43
N THR A 265 25.19 12.26 27.44
CA THR A 265 25.52 11.54 26.19
C THR A 265 26.69 10.58 26.41
N ALA A 266 26.55 9.34 25.93
CA ALA A 266 27.62 8.36 25.95
C ALA A 266 28.83 8.84 25.13
N ALA A 267 30.01 8.84 25.73
CA ALA A 267 31.28 9.20 25.10
C ALA A 267 32.05 7.96 24.63
N THR A 268 32.77 8.09 23.52
CA THR A 268 33.76 7.08 23.12
C THR A 268 34.88 6.96 24.16
N THR A 269 35.70 5.90 24.07
CA THR A 269 36.81 5.72 25.02
C THR A 269 37.85 6.84 24.89
N GLU A 270 38.06 7.33 23.67
CA GLU A 270 38.94 8.45 23.34
C GLU A 270 38.38 9.78 23.87
N GLU A 271 37.08 10.03 23.71
CA GLU A 271 36.43 11.22 24.27
C GLU A 271 36.40 11.19 25.79
N ALA A 272 36.11 10.04 26.41
CA ALA A 272 36.16 9.86 27.86
C ALA A 272 37.59 10.09 28.41
N ALA A 273 38.61 9.65 27.68
CA ALA A 273 40.00 9.90 28.04
C ALA A 273 40.35 11.39 28.02
N ALA A 274 39.88 12.12 26.99
CA ALA A 274 40.04 13.57 26.90
C ALA A 274 39.28 14.30 28.03
N LEU A 275 38.03 13.93 28.29
CA LEU A 275 37.17 14.53 29.33
C LEU A 275 37.76 14.35 30.74
N LEU A 276 38.32 13.17 31.02
CA LEU A 276 38.85 12.82 32.35
C LEU A 276 40.33 13.15 32.52
N GLY A 277 41.00 13.69 31.50
CA GLY A 277 42.44 14.00 31.54
C GLY A 277 43.33 12.75 31.69
N MET A 278 42.94 11.64 31.08
CA MET A 278 43.62 10.34 31.18
C MET A 278 44.08 9.83 29.82
N SER A 279 44.99 8.84 29.78
CA SER A 279 45.30 8.13 28.54
C SER A 279 44.22 7.11 28.20
N SER A 280 43.93 6.91 26.91
CA SER A 280 42.94 5.93 26.44
C SER A 280 43.24 4.51 26.93
N ARG A 281 44.52 4.12 27.02
CA ARG A 281 44.94 2.83 27.59
C ARG A 281 44.56 2.71 29.07
N HIS A 282 44.69 3.79 29.83
CA HIS A 282 44.31 3.80 31.25
C HIS A 282 42.79 3.71 31.42
N VAL A 283 42.01 4.42 30.59
CA VAL A 283 40.54 4.32 30.56
C VAL A 283 40.10 2.90 30.23
N LYS A 284 40.69 2.26 29.21
CA LYS A 284 40.39 0.85 28.86
C LYS A 284 40.61 -0.11 30.04
N ARG A 285 41.71 0.06 30.77
CA ARG A 285 42.04 -0.76 31.93
C ARG A 285 41.05 -0.57 33.08
N LEU A 286 40.73 0.67 33.42
CA LEU A 286 39.76 0.98 34.49
C LEU A 286 38.35 0.54 34.11
N ARG A 287 37.95 0.71 32.84
CA ARG A 287 36.68 0.18 32.31
C ARG A 287 36.59 -1.34 32.47
N ALA A 288 37.65 -2.08 32.12
CA ALA A 288 37.67 -3.53 32.29
C ALA A 288 37.54 -3.95 33.77
N SER A 289 38.27 -3.28 34.67
CA SER A 289 38.16 -3.48 36.12
C SER A 289 36.74 -3.21 36.63
N ALA A 290 36.15 -2.08 36.23
CA ALA A 290 34.80 -1.68 36.61
C ALA A 290 33.74 -2.67 36.11
N LEU A 291 33.86 -3.17 34.87
CA LEU A 291 32.95 -4.17 34.32
C LEU A 291 33.04 -5.50 35.09
N THR A 292 34.23 -5.96 35.47
CA THR A 292 34.38 -7.15 36.32
C THR A 292 33.66 -6.98 37.66
N LYS A 293 33.81 -5.82 38.30
CA LYS A 293 33.11 -5.51 39.57
C LYS A 293 31.59 -5.45 39.39
N LEU A 294 31.11 -4.86 38.30
CA LEU A 294 29.70 -4.83 37.97
C LEU A 294 29.15 -6.24 37.68
N MET A 295 29.90 -7.11 37.02
CA MET A 295 29.49 -8.51 36.80
C MET A 295 29.35 -9.29 38.11
N HIS A 296 30.27 -9.08 39.05
CA HIS A 296 30.16 -9.66 40.39
C HIS A 296 28.94 -9.12 41.13
N ALA A 297 28.76 -7.80 41.17
CA ALA A 297 27.60 -7.18 41.78
C ALA A 297 26.27 -7.65 41.16
N ALA A 298 26.23 -7.85 39.84
CA ALA A 298 25.07 -8.35 39.11
C ALA A 298 24.71 -9.78 39.52
N SER A 299 25.73 -10.62 39.75
CA SER A 299 25.56 -11.98 40.25
C SER A 299 24.99 -11.96 41.67
N ASP A 300 25.50 -11.08 42.53
CA ASP A 300 25.07 -10.94 43.93
C ASP A 300 23.61 -10.47 44.06
N ILE A 301 23.13 -9.62 43.14
CA ILE A 301 21.74 -9.12 43.14
C ILE A 301 20.80 -9.97 42.27
N GLY A 302 21.26 -11.12 41.79
CA GLY A 302 20.42 -12.09 41.06
C GLY A 302 20.08 -11.71 39.62
N LEU A 303 20.78 -10.75 39.02
CA LEU A 303 20.58 -10.34 37.62
C LEU A 303 21.32 -11.25 36.61
N ALA A 304 22.26 -12.09 37.06
CA ALA A 304 23.08 -12.94 36.20
C ALA A 304 22.33 -14.15 35.58
N GLY A 305 21.03 -14.30 35.84
CA GLY A 305 20.22 -15.44 35.40
C GLY A 305 19.30 -15.19 34.19
N ALA A 306 19.19 -13.96 33.68
CA ALA A 306 18.47 -13.70 32.44
C ALA A 306 19.38 -14.03 31.26
N GLU A 307 18.94 -14.94 30.37
CA GLU A 307 19.64 -15.38 29.18
C GLU A 307 20.45 -14.25 28.53
N ALA A 308 21.75 -14.50 28.30
CA ALA A 308 22.57 -13.62 27.49
C ALA A 308 21.79 -13.36 26.17
N PRO A 309 21.49 -12.09 25.82
CA PRO A 309 20.85 -11.82 24.56
C PRO A 309 21.75 -12.41 23.48
N THR A 310 21.21 -13.39 22.74
CA THR A 310 21.83 -13.92 21.53
C THR A 310 22.35 -12.73 20.71
N ALA A 311 23.62 -12.81 20.33
CA ALA A 311 24.49 -11.73 19.87
C ALA A 311 24.09 -11.01 18.56
N ASP A 312 22.80 -10.94 18.22
CA ASP A 312 22.27 -10.34 16.99
C ASP A 312 21.62 -8.96 17.18
N ILE A 313 21.55 -8.43 18.40
CA ILE A 313 21.16 -7.04 18.62
C ILE A 313 22.43 -6.26 18.98
N ALA A 314 23.14 -5.80 17.96
CA ALA A 314 24.09 -4.71 18.15
C ALA A 314 23.35 -3.57 18.88
N PRO A 315 23.92 -3.00 19.95
CA PRO A 315 23.31 -1.82 20.55
C PRO A 315 23.17 -0.80 19.43
N ILE A 316 21.94 -0.35 19.19
CA ILE A 316 21.69 0.81 18.34
C ILE A 316 22.46 1.94 19.03
N ILE A 317 23.69 2.17 18.57
CA ILE A 317 24.42 3.39 18.86
C ILE A 317 23.46 4.47 18.42
N CYS A 318 22.91 5.20 19.38
CA CYS A 318 22.11 6.38 19.14
C CYS A 318 22.82 7.16 18.05
N GLN A 319 22.30 7.10 16.82
CA GLN A 319 22.83 7.89 15.74
C GLN A 319 22.79 9.32 16.25
N GLN A 320 23.94 9.98 16.28
CA GLN A 320 24.05 11.38 16.63
C GLN A 320 22.90 12.11 15.92
N ARG A 321 21.93 12.62 16.70
CA ARG A 321 21.01 13.62 16.17
C ARG A 321 21.90 14.74 15.68
N ARG A 322 22.13 14.79 14.36
CA ARG A 322 22.75 15.95 13.73
C ARG A 322 21.90 17.12 14.16
N HIS A 323 22.49 18.04 14.93
CA HIS A 323 21.91 19.35 15.16
C HIS A 323 21.71 19.96 13.77
N VAL A 324 20.47 19.95 13.30
CA VAL A 324 20.06 20.78 12.17
C VAL A 324 19.97 22.17 12.77
N SER A 325 21.02 22.96 12.58
CA SER A 325 20.99 24.39 12.81
C SER A 325 19.89 24.97 11.92
N VAL A 326 18.78 25.40 12.55
CA VAL A 326 17.75 26.19 11.89
C VAL A 326 18.40 27.54 11.54
N PRO A 327 18.53 27.91 10.26
CA PRO A 327 18.99 29.25 9.92
C PRO A 327 17.92 30.25 10.35
N CYS A 328 18.28 31.18 11.24
CA CYS A 328 17.47 32.36 11.51
C CYS A 328 17.42 33.18 10.21
N LEU A 329 16.23 33.36 9.66
CA LEU A 329 15.97 34.34 8.61
C LEU A 329 16.16 35.74 9.22
N THR A 330 17.15 36.47 8.72
CA THR A 330 17.27 37.93 8.85
C THR A 330 16.67 38.59 7.63
#